data_AF-Q2QEI6-F1
#
_entry.id   AF-Q2QEI6-F1
#
_cell.length_a   1.000
_cell.length_b   1.000
_cell.length_c   1.000
_cell.angle_alpha   90.00
_cell.angle_beta   90.00
_cell.angle_gamma   90.00
#
_symmetry.space_group_name_H-M   'P 1'
#
loop_
_entity.id
_entity.type
_entity.pdbx_description
1 polymer ?
#
loop_
_entity_poly.entity_id
_entity_poly.type
_entity_poly.pdbx_seq_one_letter_code
_entity_poly.pdbx_strand_id
1 'polypeptide(L)'
;VCPTEILAFNKALDQFAAIGAEVICVSTDSEFTHLAWSQTQRSEGGLGPDLRLTLLADRNHAAAKAYGVLLPEEGVALRGTFFIDPK
;
A
#
# COMPACT_ATOMS: atom_id res chain seq x y z
N VAL A 1 7.14 11.44 -0.86
CA VAL A 1 7.18 10.53 0.29
C VAL A 1 8.17 9.41 -0.02
N CYS A 2 9.10 9.07 0.87
CA CYS A 2 10.03 7.95 0.66
C CYS A 2 9.28 6.61 0.76
N PRO A 3 9.51 5.60 -0.11
CA PRO A 3 8.82 4.30 -0.07
C PRO A 3 9.16 3.40 1.13
N THR A 4 9.80 3.95 2.17
CA THR A 4 10.39 3.20 3.28
C THR A 4 9.41 2.32 4.03
N GLU A 5 8.16 2.76 4.22
CA GLU A 5 7.13 1.97 4.88
C GLU A 5 6.74 0.74 4.07
N ILE A 6 6.44 0.93 2.78
CA ILE A 6 6.07 -0.16 1.86
C ILE A 6 7.19 -1.20 1.80
N LEU A 7 8.44 -0.74 1.70
CA LEU A 7 9.61 -1.63 1.68
C LEU A 7 9.83 -2.35 3.02
N ALA A 8 9.54 -1.71 4.15
CA ALA A 8 9.63 -2.33 5.46
C ALA A 8 8.57 -3.44 5.62
N PHE A 9 7.31 -3.17 5.24
CA PHE A 9 6.26 -4.19 5.25
C PHE A 9 6.56 -5.33 4.27
N ASN A 10 7.07 -5.04 3.07
CA ASN A 10 7.47 -6.06 2.10
C ASN A 10 8.53 -7.03 2.66
N LYS A 11 9.49 -6.52 3.44
CA LYS A 11 10.51 -7.34 4.12
C LYS A 11 9.93 -8.17 5.27
N ALA A 12 8.90 -7.67 5.93
CA ALA A 12 8.27 -8.32 7.08
C ALA A 12 7.13 -9.28 6.70
N LEU A 13 6.76 -9.40 5.41
CA LEU A 13 5.64 -10.24 4.95
C LEU A 13 5.69 -11.67 5.48
N ASP A 14 6.88 -12.28 5.54
CA ASP A 14 7.02 -13.65 6.04
C ASP A 14 6.71 -13.76 7.55
N GLN A 15 6.94 -12.69 8.31
CA GLN A 15 6.60 -12.61 9.73
C GLN A 15 5.09 -12.50 9.93
N PHE A 16 4.39 -11.71 9.10
CA PHE A 16 2.93 -11.62 9.11
C PHE A 16 2.29 -12.94 8.69
N ALA A 17 2.78 -13.56 7.62
CA ALA A 17 2.30 -14.85 7.15
C ALA A 17 2.48 -15.95 8.21
N ALA A 18 3.58 -15.95 8.96
CA ALA A 18 3.83 -16.92 10.03
C ALA A 18 2.81 -16.87 11.18
N ILE A 19 2.15 -15.73 11.38
CA ILE A 19 1.07 -15.56 12.38
C ILE A 19 -0.33 -15.58 11.76
N GLY A 20 -0.45 -15.95 10.47
CA GLY A 20 -1.73 -16.03 9.76
C GLY A 20 -2.31 -14.66 9.40
N ALA A 21 -1.48 -13.63 9.27
CA ALA A 21 -1.89 -12.29 8.86
C ALA A 21 -1.44 -11.97 7.44
N GLU A 22 -2.30 -11.27 6.70
CA GLU A 22 -1.97 -10.69 5.39
C GLU A 22 -1.76 -9.18 5.52
N VAL A 23 -0.93 -8.62 4.63
CA VAL A 23 -0.67 -7.18 4.58
C VAL A 23 -1.03 -6.67 3.19
N ILE A 24 -1.84 -5.60 3.16
CA ILE A 24 -2.25 -4.93 1.92
C ILE A 24 -1.96 -3.44 2.08
N CYS A 25 -1.29 -2.86 1.10
CA CYS A 25 -1.12 -1.41 1.00
C CYS A 25 -2.20 -0.85 0.08
N VAL A 26 -2.81 0.28 0.44
CA VAL A 26 -3.89 0.90 -0.32
C VAL A 26 -3.54 2.36 -0.60
N SER A 27 -3.76 2.83 -1.83
CA SER A 27 -3.74 4.27 -2.14
C SER A 27 -4.78 4.61 -3.21
N THR A 28 -4.97 5.90 -3.49
CA THR A 28 -5.91 6.41 -4.51
C THR A 28 -5.32 6.42 -5.93
N ASP A 29 -4.09 5.93 -6.10
CA ASP A 29 -3.43 5.77 -7.39
C ASP A 29 -4.04 4.61 -8.20
N SER A 30 -3.70 4.53 -9.49
CA SER A 30 -4.15 3.44 -10.36
C SER A 30 -3.26 2.21 -10.27
N GLU A 31 -3.82 1.08 -10.67
CA GLU A 31 -3.09 -0.18 -10.88
C GLU A 31 -1.91 0.00 -11.87
N PHE A 32 -2.05 0.89 -12.85
CA PHE A 32 -0.96 1.23 -13.78
C PHE A 32 0.17 1.98 -13.08
N THR A 33 -0.16 2.89 -12.16
CA THR A 33 0.82 3.61 -11.34
C THR A 33 1.55 2.64 -10.42
N HIS A 34 0.82 1.72 -9.79
CA HIS A 34 1.39 0.67 -8.94
C HIS A 34 2.35 -0.23 -9.71
N LEU A 35 1.98 -0.63 -10.92
CA LEU A 35 2.83 -1.46 -11.78
C LEU A 35 4.11 -0.71 -12.19
N ALA A 36 4.00 0.55 -12.62
CA ALA A 36 5.16 1.35 -12.99
C ALA A 36 6.10 1.54 -11.78
N TRP A 37 5.53 1.79 -10.60
CA TRP A 37 6.30 1.99 -9.38
C TRP A 37 7.00 0.73 -8.88
N SER A 38 6.38 -0.45 -9.04
CA SER A 38 6.99 -1.75 -8.72
C SER A 38 8.10 -2.13 -9.69
N GLN A 39 8.01 -1.73 -10.95
CA GLN A 39 9.05 -1.97 -11.96
C GLN A 39 10.23 -0.99 -11.85
N THR A 40 10.02 0.18 -11.23
CA THR A 40 11.07 1.19 -11.04
C THR A 40 12.08 0.74 -9.99
N GLN A 41 13.37 0.97 -10.23
CA GLN A 41 14.43 0.59 -9.30
C GLN A 41 14.40 1.43 -8.00
N ARG A 42 14.82 0.82 -6.88
CA ARG A 42 14.87 1.50 -5.58
C ARG A 42 15.81 2.71 -5.54
N SER A 43 16.92 2.64 -6.29
CA SER A 43 17.86 3.76 -6.47
C SER A 43 17.22 4.98 -7.15
N GLU A 44 16.13 4.77 -7.87
CA GLU A 44 15.36 5.80 -8.59
C GLU A 44 14.06 6.16 -7.84
N GLY A 45 13.89 5.69 -6.61
CA GLY A 45 12.70 5.93 -5.79
C GLY A 45 11.53 4.96 -6.04
N GLY A 46 11.75 3.91 -6.82
CA GLY A 46 10.80 2.82 -7.02
C GLY A 46 10.74 1.82 -5.86
N LEU A 47 9.85 0.83 -5.99
CA LEU A 47 9.72 -0.26 -5.00
C LEU A 47 10.63 -1.46 -5.30
N GLY A 48 11.07 -1.59 -6.55
CA GLY A 48 11.87 -2.70 -7.04
C GLY A 48 11.04 -3.93 -7.40
N PRO A 49 11.53 -4.75 -8.36
CA PRO A 49 10.79 -5.89 -8.91
C PRO A 49 10.60 -7.05 -7.92
N ASP A 50 11.28 -7.02 -6.76
CA ASP A 50 11.13 -7.96 -5.65
C ASP A 50 9.97 -7.59 -4.70
N LEU A 51 9.12 -6.63 -5.08
CA LEU A 51 7.90 -6.30 -4.35
C LEU A 51 6.91 -7.48 -4.40
N ARG A 52 6.60 -8.02 -3.22
CA ARG A 52 5.57 -9.04 -2.98
C ARG A 52 4.30 -8.46 -2.35
N LEU A 53 4.41 -7.29 -1.71
CA LEU A 53 3.30 -6.63 -1.03
C LEU A 53 2.20 -6.25 -2.03
N THR A 54 0.96 -6.66 -1.75
CA THR A 54 -0.20 -6.28 -2.55
C THR A 54 -0.45 -4.78 -2.45
N LEU A 55 -0.50 -4.10 -3.59
CA LEU A 55 -0.89 -2.69 -3.71
C LEU A 55 -2.31 -2.61 -4.31
N LEU A 56 -3.28 -2.20 -3.51
CA LEU A 56 -4.66 -2.01 -3.92
C LEU A 56 -4.88 -0.58 -4.43
N ALA A 57 -5.55 -0.46 -5.57
CA ALA A 57 -5.90 0.81 -6.21
C ALA A 57 -7.33 1.23 -5.82
N ASP A 58 -7.47 2.22 -4.94
CA ASP A 58 -8.74 2.79 -4.49
C ASP A 58 -9.14 3.99 -5.36
N ARG A 59 -9.28 3.77 -6.68
CA ARG A 59 -9.51 4.84 -7.67
C ARG A 59 -10.82 5.60 -7.52
N ASN A 60 -11.82 4.99 -6.90
CA ASN A 60 -13.12 5.62 -6.62
C ASN A 60 -13.18 6.23 -5.21
N HIS A 61 -12.08 6.15 -4.46
CA HIS A 61 -11.93 6.63 -3.09
C HIS A 61 -12.88 5.97 -2.08
N ALA A 62 -13.47 4.82 -2.41
CA ALA A 62 -14.47 4.17 -1.57
C ALA A 62 -13.83 3.66 -0.27
N ALA A 63 -12.65 3.05 -0.35
CA ALA A 63 -11.96 2.54 0.83
C ALA A 63 -11.46 3.70 1.70
N ALA A 64 -10.76 4.68 1.12
CA ALA A 64 -10.24 5.83 1.87
C ALA A 64 -11.34 6.62 2.58
N LYS A 65 -12.53 6.75 1.97
CA LYS A 65 -13.72 7.36 2.61
C LYS A 65 -14.25 6.49 3.75
N ALA A 66 -14.45 5.20 3.50
CA ALA A 66 -15.01 4.27 4.49
C ALA A 66 -14.13 4.17 5.75
N TYR A 67 -12.82 4.24 5.58
CA TYR A 67 -11.85 4.21 6.68
C TYR A 67 -11.54 5.59 7.27
N GLY A 68 -12.21 6.66 6.80
CA GLY A 68 -12.09 8.01 7.35
C GLY A 68 -10.71 8.66 7.14
N VAL A 69 -9.96 8.22 6.13
CA VAL A 69 -8.59 8.72 5.85
C VAL A 69 -8.50 9.55 4.57
N LEU A 70 -9.56 9.65 3.77
CA LEU A 70 -9.56 10.50 2.57
C LEU A 70 -9.51 12.00 2.95
N LEU A 71 -8.60 12.74 2.33
CA LEU A 71 -8.65 14.20 2.20
C LEU A 71 -9.45 14.55 0.92
N PRO A 72 -10.73 14.97 1.02
CA PRO A 72 -11.61 15.06 -0.15
C PRO A 72 -11.14 16.07 -1.19
N GLU A 73 -10.63 17.22 -0.73
CA GLU A 73 -10.15 18.30 -1.60
C GLU A 73 -8.85 17.94 -2.33
N GLU A 74 -8.05 17.05 -1.76
CA GLU A 74 -6.75 16.64 -2.33
C GLU A 74 -6.84 15.31 -3.09
N GLY A 75 -7.88 14.51 -2.88
CA GLY A 75 -8.04 13.19 -3.52
C GLY A 75 -7.00 12.15 -3.05
N VAL A 76 -6.34 12.38 -1.91
CA VAL A 76 -5.33 11.50 -1.34
C VAL A 76 -5.73 11.01 0.04
N ALA A 77 -5.23 9.84 0.43
CA ALA A 77 -5.43 9.32 1.77
C ALA A 77 -4.33 9.82 2.72
N LEU A 78 -4.72 10.13 3.95
CA LEU A 78 -3.81 10.22 5.10
C LEU A 78 -3.18 8.84 5.37
N ARG A 79 -2.07 8.85 6.11
CA ARG A 79 -1.45 7.61 6.61
C ARG A 79 -2.31 6.99 7.69
N GLY A 80 -2.99 5.89 7.37
CA GLY A 80 -3.74 5.06 8.30
C GLY A 80 -3.19 3.64 8.34
N THR A 81 -3.28 2.99 9.50
CA THR A 81 -2.98 1.57 9.66
C THR A 81 -4.12 0.94 10.43
N PHE A 82 -4.71 -0.11 9.86
CA PHE A 82 -5.88 -0.77 10.40
C PHE A 82 -5.56 -2.25 10.58
N PHE A 83 -5.88 -2.78 11.76
CA PHE A 83 -5.80 -4.20 12.06
C PHE A 83 -7.22 -4.76 11.95
N ILE A 84 -7.42 -5.67 11.01
CA ILE A 84 -8.72 -6.29 10.74
C ILE A 84 -8.59 -7.73 11.18
N ASP A 85 -9.43 -8.12 12.13
CA ASP A 85 -9.50 -9.50 12.58
C ASP A 85 -10.38 -10.33 11.60
N PRO A 86 -10.32 -11.66 11.63
CA PRO A 86 -11.03 -12.51 10.67
C PRO A 86 -12.56 -12.55 10.86
N LYS A 87 -13.14 -11.82 11.83
CA LYS A 87 -14.57 -11.77 12.18
C LYS A 87 -15.10 -10.33 12.22
#